data_AF-A0A918X7D4-F1
#
_entry.id   AF-A0A918X7D4-F1
#
_cell.length_a   1.000
_cell.length_b   1.000
_cell.length_c   1.000
_cell.angle_alpha   90.00
_cell.angle_beta   90.00
_cell.angle_gamma   90.00
#
_symmetry.space_group_name_H-M   'P 1'
#
loop_
_entity.id
_entity.type
_entity.pdbx_description
1 polymer ?
#
loop_
_entity_poly.entity_id
_entity_poly.type
_entity_poly.pdbx_seq_one_letter_code
_entity_poly.pdbx_strand_id
1 'polypeptide(L)'
;MAAEEHHDDHGNTVSAWFLTVTWIVAWTVAAVAIILGGSLTTWTGIALGASVLFSIIAGVMKKAGLGRKEARPVPPTREEWEAARKLAASK
;
A
#
# COMPACT_ATOMS: atom_id res chain seq x y z
N MET A 1 -21.70 1.60 23.77
CA MET A 1 -21.07 1.93 22.48
C MET A 1 -19.58 1.70 22.62
N ALA A 2 -19.09 0.55 22.16
CA ALA A 2 -17.66 0.38 21.91
C ALA A 2 -17.46 0.70 20.43
N ALA A 3 -16.68 1.73 20.13
CA ALA A 3 -16.16 1.92 18.79
C ALA A 3 -15.18 0.76 18.55
N GLU A 4 -15.56 -0.21 17.73
CA GLU A 4 -14.59 -1.20 17.24
C GLU A 4 -13.49 -0.42 16.51
N GLU A 5 -12.31 -0.44 17.11
CA GLU A 5 -11.09 0.09 16.53
C GLU A 5 -10.71 -0.83 15.37
N HIS A 6 -11.36 -0.63 14.23
CA HIS A 6 -11.09 -1.34 13.00
C HIS A 6 -9.75 -0.80 12.47
N HIS A 7 -8.64 -1.29 13.02
CA HIS A 7 -7.31 -1.11 12.43
C HIS A 7 -7.29 -1.93 11.14
N ASP A 8 -7.78 -1.25 10.12
CA ASP A 8 -7.92 -1.68 8.76
C ASP A 8 -6.49 -2.00 8.27
N ASP A 9 -6.17 -3.27 8.10
CA ASP A 9 -4.87 -3.75 7.62
C ASP A 9 -4.70 -3.32 6.15
N HIS A 10 -4.34 -2.05 5.96
CA HIS A 10 -4.31 -1.29 4.70
C HIS A 10 -3.26 -1.79 3.70
N GLY A 11 -2.72 -2.99 3.90
CA GLY A 11 -1.47 -3.41 3.26
C GLY A 11 -0.25 -2.91 4.03
N ASN A 12 -0.34 -2.87 5.37
CA ASN A 12 0.77 -2.57 6.27
C ASN A 12 1.77 -3.75 6.33
N THR A 13 2.33 -4.10 5.18
CA THR A 13 3.23 -5.25 5.00
C THR A 13 4.62 -4.76 4.66
N VAL A 14 5.65 -5.55 4.99
CA VAL A 14 7.04 -5.21 4.66
C VAL A 14 7.21 -5.01 3.15
N SER A 15 6.60 -5.86 2.32
CA SER A 15 6.65 -5.72 0.86
C SER A 15 6.03 -4.42 0.34
N ALA A 16 4.93 -3.95 0.97
CA ALA A 16 4.27 -2.71 0.57
C ALA A 16 5.09 -1.49 0.99
N TRP A 17 5.57 -1.45 2.24
CA TRP A 17 6.40 -0.34 2.72
C TRP A 17 7.74 -0.25 2.00
N PHE A 18 8.33 -1.39 1.63
CA PHE A 18 9.50 -1.40 0.76
C PHE A 18 9.23 -0.63 -0.54
N LEU A 19 8.13 -0.94 -1.24
CA LEU A 19 7.79 -0.27 -2.48
C LEU A 19 7.55 1.23 -2.28
N THR A 20 6.77 1.58 -1.25
CA THR A 20 6.46 2.98 -0.92
C THR A 20 7.72 3.80 -0.64
N VAL A 21 8.59 3.31 0.25
CA VAL A 21 9.81 4.03 0.65
C VAL A 21 10.78 4.13 -0.51
N THR A 22 11.00 3.05 -1.26
CA THR A 22 11.92 3.07 -2.41
C THR A 22 11.45 4.01 -3.51
N TRP A 23 10.14 4.11 -3.77
CA TRP A 23 9.60 5.11 -4.69
C TRP A 23 9.78 6.53 -4.18
N ILE A 24 9.48 6.81 -2.91
CA ILE A 24 9.72 8.13 -2.30
C ILE A 24 11.19 8.53 -2.49
N VAL A 25 12.13 7.63 -2.17
CA VAL A 25 13.56 7.90 -2.33
C VAL A 25 13.93 8.14 -3.79
N ALA A 26 13.51 7.27 -4.72
CA ALA A 26 13.85 7.40 -6.14
C ALA A 26 13.37 8.72 -6.74
N TRP A 27 12.12 9.09 -6.46
CA TRP A 27 11.54 10.33 -6.97
C TRP A 27 12.09 11.57 -6.26
N THR A 28 12.45 11.46 -4.98
CA THR A 28 13.15 12.55 -4.27
C THR A 28 14.52 12.80 -4.88
N VAL A 29 15.30 11.74 -5.14
CA VAL A 29 16.62 11.85 -5.77
C VAL A 29 16.51 12.44 -7.17
N ALA A 30 15.55 11.98 -7.98
CA ALA A 30 15.32 12.53 -9.32
C ALA A 30 14.92 14.02 -9.27
N ALA A 31 13.99 14.40 -8.38
CA ALA A 31 13.57 15.78 -8.22
C ALA A 31 14.73 16.69 -7.80
N VAL A 32 15.54 16.28 -6.81
CA VAL A 32 16.72 17.02 -6.38
C VAL A 32 17.71 17.17 -7.53
N ALA A 33 17.99 16.11 -8.28
CA ALA A 33 18.93 16.17 -9.40
C ALA A 33 18.44 17.10 -10.54
N ILE A 34 17.13 17.14 -10.80
CA ILE A 34 16.52 18.07 -11.76
C ILE A 34 16.66 19.52 -11.26
N ILE A 35 16.38 19.78 -9.99
CA ILE A 35 16.53 21.12 -9.38
C ILE A 35 17.98 21.62 -9.49
N LEU A 36 18.95 20.72 -9.37
CA LEU A 36 20.38 21.02 -9.51
C LEU A 36 20.86 21.13 -10.98
N GLY A 37 19.94 21.22 -11.95
CA GLY A 37 20.25 21.43 -13.37
C GLY A 37 20.35 20.14 -14.20
N GLY A 38 19.96 18.99 -13.63
CA GLY A 38 19.88 17.73 -14.37
C GLY A 38 18.79 17.72 -15.44
N SER A 39 19.01 16.95 -16.51
CA SER A 39 18.02 16.73 -17.57
C SER A 39 16.74 16.09 -17.01
N LEU A 40 15.60 16.78 -17.21
CA LEU A 40 14.27 16.30 -16.82
C LEU A 40 13.99 14.89 -17.39
N THR A 41 14.21 14.70 -18.69
CA THR A 41 13.95 13.42 -19.38
C THR A 41 14.83 12.31 -18.83
N THR A 42 16.12 12.57 -18.59
CA THR A 42 17.06 11.56 -18.10
C THR A 42 16.70 11.10 -16.69
N TRP A 43 16.51 12.04 -15.75
CA TRP A 43 16.21 11.69 -14.36
C TRP A 43 14.82 11.10 -14.18
N THR A 44 13.84 11.55 -14.97
CA THR A 44 12.51 10.91 -15.02
C THR A 44 12.61 9.48 -15.55
N GLY A 45 13.37 9.25 -16.63
CA GLY A 45 13.60 7.92 -17.17
C GLY A 45 14.26 6.97 -16.16
N ILE A 46 15.27 7.46 -15.42
CA ILE A 46 15.92 6.71 -14.33
C ILE A 46 14.92 6.38 -13.22
N ALA A 47 14.15 7.35 -12.75
CA ALA A 47 13.15 7.14 -11.69
C ALA A 47 12.07 6.13 -12.09
N LEU A 48 11.60 6.18 -13.34
CA LEU A 48 10.65 5.21 -13.88
C LEU A 48 11.26 3.81 -13.97
N GLY A 49 12.48 3.68 -14.51
CA GLY A 49 13.18 2.40 -14.57
C GLY A 49 13.39 1.78 -13.19
N ALA A 50 13.82 2.59 -12.22
CA ALA A 50 13.93 2.18 -10.81
C ALA A 50 12.57 1.77 -10.23
N SER A 51 11.50 2.51 -10.53
CA SER A 51 10.15 2.20 -10.04
C SER A 51 9.66 0.83 -10.51
N VAL A 52 9.93 0.48 -11.77
CA VAL A 52 9.63 -0.86 -12.32
C VAL A 52 10.44 -1.93 -11.58
N LEU A 53 11.74 -1.74 -11.41
CA LEU A 53 12.60 -2.67 -10.69
C LEU A 53 12.11 -2.91 -9.25
N PHE A 54 11.80 -1.85 -8.51
CA PHE A 54 11.30 -1.96 -7.15
C PHE A 54 9.93 -2.66 -7.07
N SER A 55 9.07 -2.44 -8.07
CA SER A 55 7.79 -3.15 -8.17
C SER A 55 7.97 -4.66 -8.33
N ILE A 56 8.95 -5.07 -9.15
CA ILE A 56 9.31 -6.48 -9.33
C ILE A 56 9.81 -7.07 -8.00
N ILE A 57 10.73 -6.37 -7.31
CA ILE A 57 11.27 -6.83 -6.02
C ILE A 57 10.16 -6.94 -4.97
N ALA A 58 9.28 -5.96 -4.85
CA ALA A 58 8.14 -6.00 -3.95
C ALA A 58 7.20 -7.19 -4.26
N GLY A 59 6.98 -7.49 -5.54
CA GLY A 59 6.26 -8.67 -5.99
C GLY A 59 6.92 -9.99 -5.57
N VAL A 60 8.26 -10.07 -5.64
CA VAL A 60 9.03 -11.24 -5.15
C VAL A 60 8.94 -11.35 -3.63
N MET A 61 9.08 -10.24 -2.89
CA MET A 61 8.91 -10.20 -1.43
C MET A 61 7.53 -10.71 -1.01
N LYS A 62 6.47 -10.30 -1.73
CA LYS A 62 5.11 -10.81 -1.50
C LYS A 62 5.04 -12.33 -1.67
N LYS A 63 5.65 -12.88 -2.74
CA LYS A 63 5.72 -14.34 -2.96
C LYS A 63 6.53 -15.06 -1.89
N ALA A 64 7.51 -14.39 -1.29
CA ALA A 64 8.31 -14.89 -0.17
C ALA A 64 7.60 -14.77 1.20
N GLY A 65 6.32 -14.36 1.23
CA GLY A 65 5.54 -14.27 2.47
C GLY A 65 5.70 -12.97 3.25
N LEU A 66 6.37 -11.97 2.68
CA LEU A 66 6.53 -10.62 3.25
C LEU A 66 5.39 -9.65 2.87
N GLY A 67 4.39 -10.17 2.14
CA GLY A 67 3.14 -9.48 1.85
C GLY A 67 2.02 -9.90 2.78
N ARG A 68 0.79 -9.46 2.47
CA ARG A 68 -0.38 -9.78 3.29
C ARG A 68 -0.66 -11.27 3.23
N LYS A 69 -0.79 -11.90 4.40
CA LYS A 69 -0.98 -13.34 4.54
C LYS A 69 -2.43 -13.75 4.35
N GLU A 70 -3.36 -12.94 4.82
CA GLU A 70 -4.80 -13.23 4.74
C GLU A 70 -5.49 -12.38 3.66
N ALA A 71 -6.60 -12.89 3.13
CA ALA A 71 -7.46 -12.08 2.26
C ALA A 71 -7.97 -10.88 3.06
N ARG A 72 -8.16 -9.73 2.39
CA ARG A 72 -8.76 -8.58 3.07
C ARG A 72 -10.16 -8.98 3.54
N PRO A 73 -10.53 -8.71 4.80
CA PRO A 73 -11.91 -8.87 5.24
C PRO A 73 -12.82 -8.10 4.29
N VAL A 74 -13.86 -8.75 3.79
CA VAL A 74 -14.88 -8.08 2.99
C VAL A 74 -15.84 -7.42 3.97
N PRO A 75 -16.08 -6.10 3.88
CA PRO A 75 -17.08 -5.46 4.73
C PRO A 75 -18.43 -6.15 4.56
N PRO A 76 -19.23 -6.29 5.63
CA PRO A 76 -20.54 -6.91 5.53
C PRO A 76 -21.40 -6.12 4.53
N THR A 77 -22.24 -6.84 3.80
CA THR A 77 -23.25 -6.22 2.95
C THR A 77 -24.22 -5.42 3.82
N ARG A 78 -24.94 -4.49 3.19
CA ARG A 78 -25.94 -3.67 3.90
C ARG A 78 -26.97 -4.54 4.63
N GLU A 79 -27.43 -5.62 4.00
CA GLU A 79 -28.43 -6.53 4.58
C GLU A 79 -27.88 -7.28 5.81
N GLU A 80 -26.65 -7.79 5.72
CA GLU A 80 -25.96 -8.44 6.84
C GLU A 80 -25.74 -7.47 8.00
N TRP A 81 -25.37 -6.23 7.68
CA TRP A 81 -25.18 -5.19 8.69
C TRP A 81 -26.50 -4.81 9.37
N GLU A 82 -27.58 -4.65 8.61
CA GLU A 82 -28.91 -4.36 9.14
C GLU A 82 -29.45 -5.52 9.99
N ALA A 83 -29.23 -6.77 9.58
CA ALA A 83 -29.60 -7.96 10.33
C ALA A 83 -28.83 -8.07 11.66
N ALA A 84 -27.50 -7.88 11.62
CA ALA A 84 -26.66 -7.87 12.81
C ALA A 84 -27.08 -6.78 13.81
N ARG A 85 -27.41 -5.58 13.31
CA ARG A 85 -27.90 -4.48 14.16
C ARG A 85 -29.24 -4.79 14.82
N LYS A 86 -30.19 -5.36 14.06
CA LYS A 86 -31.51 -5.75 14.60
C LYS A 86 -31.37 -6.84 15.66
N LEU A 87 -30.52 -7.84 15.42
CA LEU A 87 -30.23 -8.91 16.38
C LEU A 87 -29.61 -8.35 17.68
N ALA A 88 -28.67 -7.40 17.56
CA ALA A 88 -28.05 -6.75 18.71
C ALA A 88 -29.05 -5.90 19.53
N ALA A 89 -30.05 -5.30 18.89
CA ALA A 89 -31.10 -4.52 19.55
C ALA A 89 -32.20 -5.38 20.19
N SER A 90 -32.27 -6.66 19.86
CA SER A 90 -33.23 -7.63 20.43
C SER A 90 -32.72 -8.40 21.66
N LYS A 91 -31.48 -8.15 22.08
CA LYS A 91 -30.90 -8.64 23.35
C LYS A 91 -30.99 -7.55 24.40
#